data_AF-A0A925QQ24-F1
#
_entry.id   AF-A0A925QQ24-F1
#
_cell.length_a   1.000
_cell.length_b   1.000
_cell.length_c   1.000
_cell.angle_alpha   90.00
_cell.angle_beta   90.00
_cell.angle_gamma   90.00
#
_symmetry.space_group_name_H-M   'P 1'
#
loop_
_entity.id
_entity.type
_entity.pdbx_description
1 polymer ?
#
loop_
_entity_poly.entity_id
_entity_poly.type
_entity_poly.pdbx_seq_one_letter_code
_entity_poly.pdbx_strand_id
1 'polypeptide(L)'
;MATAPAASAKPRPPTWVAVPRLAGRLTAADIGLVINIADPYSVAVGAHYIRRRGLTPQQVLRVSLPTAAALTREDFERLREAIQRRFDGRAQALALAWVAPYAVECNSITGALALGFDGELCQNSCAPSRPSRYFNSPSLRPWADVGWRPSMLLAAPSIEQARALIDRGVASDGVLARVGRPPVTAMLLLTDD
;
A
#
# COMPACT_ATOMS: atom_id res chain seq x y z
N MET A 1 -24.98 46.14 7.51
CA MET A 1 -23.53 46.38 7.34
C MET A 1 -23.03 45.33 6.36
N ALA A 2 -22.55 45.74 5.18
CA ALA A 2 -22.08 44.82 4.15
C ALA A 2 -20.66 44.35 4.47
N THR A 3 -20.45 43.04 4.52
CA THR A 3 -19.14 42.41 4.70
C THR A 3 -18.29 42.67 3.45
N ALA A 4 -17.10 43.27 3.64
CA ALA A 4 -16.16 43.51 2.55
C ALA A 4 -15.65 42.16 1.98
N PRO A 5 -15.51 42.03 0.65
CA PRO A 5 -14.92 40.82 0.05
C PRO A 5 -13.46 40.69 0.49
N ALA A 6 -13.06 39.47 0.85
CA ALA A 6 -11.67 39.16 1.16
C ALA A 6 -10.78 39.53 -0.04
N ALA A 7 -9.77 40.37 0.19
CA ALA A 7 -8.81 40.74 -0.83
C ALA A 7 -8.11 39.48 -1.34
N SER A 8 -8.12 39.25 -2.66
CA SER A 8 -7.31 38.21 -3.30
C SER A 8 -5.84 38.44 -2.96
N ALA A 9 -5.26 37.54 -2.16
CA ALA A 9 -3.83 37.56 -1.88
C ALA A 9 -3.06 37.41 -3.20
N LYS A 10 -2.07 38.29 -3.43
CA LYS A 10 -1.19 38.18 -4.60
C LYS A 10 -0.48 36.82 -4.56
N PRO A 11 -0.39 36.09 -5.69
CA PRO A 11 0.35 34.83 -5.74
C PRO A 11 1.77 35.03 -5.24
N ARG A 12 2.21 34.24 -4.25
CA ARG A 12 3.59 34.26 -3.80
C ARG A 12 4.51 33.84 -4.96
N PRO A 13 5.67 34.49 -5.14
CA PRO A 13 6.63 34.07 -6.14
C PRO A 13 7.07 32.62 -5.88
N PRO A 14 7.28 31.81 -6.93
CA PRO A 14 7.68 30.41 -6.79
C PRO A 14 8.97 30.34 -5.97
N THR A 15 8.92 29.59 -4.87
CA THR A 15 10.08 29.39 -4.00
C THR A 15 10.70 28.05 -4.34
N TRP A 16 11.98 28.06 -4.73
CA TRP A 16 12.72 26.82 -4.96
C TRP A 16 13.10 26.21 -3.61
N VAL A 17 12.48 25.08 -3.27
CA VAL A 17 12.84 24.31 -2.08
C VAL A 17 13.76 23.17 -2.50
N ALA A 18 14.95 23.11 -1.91
CA ALA A 18 15.84 21.97 -2.07
C ALA A 18 15.22 20.77 -1.33
N VAL A 19 14.59 19.86 -2.07
CA VAL A 19 14.08 18.60 -1.50
C VAL A 19 15.26 17.65 -1.32
N PRO A 20 15.52 17.14 -0.10
CA PRO A 20 16.56 16.15 0.12
C PRO A 20 16.37 14.95 -0.81
N ARG A 21 17.46 14.47 -1.41
CA ARG A 21 17.41 13.22 -2.18
C ARG A 21 17.10 12.08 -1.21
N LEU A 22 15.95 11.43 -1.38
CA LEU A 22 15.63 10.22 -0.63
C LEU A 22 16.68 9.14 -0.96
N ALA A 23 17.43 8.73 0.07
CA ALA A 23 18.54 7.79 -0.07
C ALA A 23 18.05 6.33 0.00
N GLY A 24 17.20 5.92 -0.94
CA GLY A 24 16.71 4.54 -1.05
C GLY A 24 15.20 4.46 -1.28
N ARG A 25 14.72 3.24 -1.56
CA ARG A 25 13.31 2.93 -1.82
C ARG A 25 13.07 1.45 -1.61
N LEU A 26 11.81 1.07 -1.38
CA LEU A 26 11.40 -0.32 -1.52
C LEU A 26 11.52 -0.74 -2.99
N THR A 27 12.06 -1.94 -3.20
CA THR A 27 12.25 -2.56 -4.51
C THR A 27 11.49 -3.88 -4.57
N ALA A 28 11.50 -4.54 -5.73
CA ALA A 28 10.91 -5.87 -5.87
C ALA A 28 11.49 -6.89 -4.88
N ALA A 29 12.75 -6.75 -4.45
CA ALA A 29 13.39 -7.62 -3.46
C ALA A 29 12.76 -7.49 -2.07
N ASP A 30 12.12 -6.36 -1.78
CA ASP A 30 11.53 -6.06 -0.47
C ASP A 30 10.04 -6.46 -0.39
N ILE A 31 9.46 -6.99 -1.48
CA ILE A 31 8.06 -7.39 -1.55
C ILE A 31 7.89 -8.85 -1.15
N GLY A 32 6.92 -9.10 -0.26
CA GLY A 32 6.30 -10.40 -0.04
C GLY A 32 4.96 -10.49 -0.78
N LEU A 33 4.83 -11.48 -1.66
CA LEU A 33 3.59 -11.78 -2.37
C LEU A 33 2.79 -12.84 -1.61
N VAL A 34 1.51 -12.59 -1.40
CA VAL A 34 0.58 -13.56 -0.82
C VAL A 34 -0.44 -13.97 -1.89
N ILE A 35 -0.62 -15.28 -2.06
CA ILE A 35 -1.54 -15.88 -3.04
C ILE A 35 -2.57 -16.72 -2.28
N ASN A 36 -3.86 -16.50 -2.53
CA ASN A 36 -4.93 -17.35 -2.03
C ASN A 36 -5.14 -18.52 -3.02
N ILE A 37 -4.75 -19.73 -2.64
CA ILE A 37 -4.86 -20.90 -3.52
C ILE A 37 -6.30 -21.40 -3.71
N ALA A 38 -7.23 -20.96 -2.86
CA ALA A 38 -8.66 -21.25 -3.00
C ALA A 38 -9.33 -20.37 -4.07
N ASP A 39 -8.64 -19.34 -4.58
CA ASP A 39 -9.14 -18.43 -5.61
C ASP A 39 -8.34 -18.58 -6.92
N PRO A 40 -8.94 -19.11 -8.00
CA PRO A 40 -8.29 -19.22 -9.31
C PRO A 40 -7.81 -17.87 -9.88
N TYR A 41 -8.53 -16.77 -9.61
CA TYR A 41 -8.07 -15.42 -9.98
C TYR A 41 -6.74 -15.15 -9.28
N SER A 42 -6.66 -15.43 -7.98
CA SER A 42 -5.47 -15.15 -7.19
C SER A 42 -4.25 -15.94 -7.64
N VAL A 43 -4.43 -17.22 -7.97
CA VAL A 43 -3.37 -18.06 -8.51
C VAL A 43 -2.86 -17.49 -9.85
N ALA A 44 -3.75 -17.11 -10.76
CA ALA A 44 -3.38 -16.59 -12.07
C ALA A 44 -2.68 -15.23 -12.00
N VAL A 45 -3.18 -14.31 -11.17
CA VAL A 45 -2.61 -12.97 -10.96
C VAL A 45 -1.28 -13.06 -10.21
N GLY A 46 -1.20 -13.86 -9.15
CA GLY A 46 0.02 -14.10 -8.40
C GLY A 46 1.13 -14.68 -9.27
N ALA A 47 0.82 -15.69 -10.11
CA ALA A 47 1.78 -16.26 -11.05
C ALA A 47 2.31 -15.22 -12.05
N HIS A 48 1.44 -14.32 -12.52
CA HIS A 48 1.86 -13.23 -13.41
C HIS A 48 2.74 -12.21 -12.68
N TYR A 49 2.37 -11.79 -11.46
CA TYR A 49 3.15 -10.87 -10.64
C TYR A 49 4.56 -11.39 -10.38
N ILE A 50 4.70 -12.68 -10.02
CA ILE A 50 6.00 -13.34 -9.83
C ILE A 50 6.88 -13.17 -11.06
N ARG A 51 6.35 -13.51 -12.26
CA ARG A 51 7.12 -13.41 -13.51
C ARG A 51 7.52 -11.98 -13.83
N ARG A 52 6.58 -11.03 -13.70
CA ARG A 52 6.81 -9.63 -14.07
C ARG A 52 7.76 -8.90 -13.13
N ARG A 53 7.80 -9.28 -11.84
CA ARG A 53 8.67 -8.67 -10.83
C ARG A 53 9.90 -9.50 -10.49
N GLY A 54 10.06 -10.69 -11.09
CA GLY A 54 11.19 -11.59 -10.86
C GLY A 54 11.28 -12.11 -9.42
N LEU A 55 10.13 -12.38 -8.79
CA LEU A 55 10.11 -12.79 -7.38
C LEU A 55 10.67 -14.22 -7.20
N THR A 56 11.51 -14.38 -6.20
CA THR A 56 12.02 -15.70 -5.80
C THR A 56 10.95 -16.51 -5.07
N PRO A 57 11.07 -17.85 -4.99
CA PRO A 57 10.18 -18.67 -4.18
C PRO A 57 10.07 -18.15 -2.75
N GLN A 58 11.17 -17.68 -2.15
CA GLN A 58 11.26 -17.12 -0.80
C GLN A 58 10.45 -15.84 -0.59
N GLN A 59 9.97 -15.19 -1.65
CA GLN A 59 9.10 -14.02 -1.56
C GLN A 59 7.62 -14.36 -1.72
N VAL A 60 7.26 -15.63 -1.86
CA VAL A 60 5.88 -16.06 -2.13
C VAL A 60 5.31 -16.89 -0.97
N LEU A 61 4.24 -16.40 -0.37
CA LEU A 61 3.38 -17.14 0.54
C LEU A 61 2.13 -17.62 -0.21
N ARG A 62 1.79 -18.90 -0.07
CA ARG A 62 0.52 -19.47 -0.51
C ARG A 62 -0.32 -19.82 0.70
N VAL A 63 -1.55 -19.34 0.74
CA VAL A 63 -2.52 -19.58 1.83
C VAL A 63 -3.85 -20.05 1.24
N SER A 64 -4.65 -20.74 2.03
CA SER A 64 -6.05 -21.01 1.69
C SER A 64 -6.93 -20.16 2.59
N LEU A 65 -7.66 -19.21 2.01
CA LEU A 65 -8.57 -18.31 2.70
C LEU A 65 -9.96 -18.37 2.06
N PRO A 66 -11.05 -18.12 2.80
CA PRO A 66 -12.38 -18.03 2.22
C PRO A 66 -12.44 -16.86 1.21
N THR A 67 -13.15 -17.06 0.10
CA THR A 67 -13.37 -16.03 -0.94
C THR A 67 -14.59 -15.15 -0.61
N ALA A 68 -14.78 -14.84 0.68
CA ALA A 68 -15.83 -13.95 1.17
C ALA A 68 -15.32 -12.51 1.23
N ALA A 69 -16.22 -11.53 1.35
CA ALA A 69 -15.85 -10.12 1.43
C ALA A 69 -14.93 -9.80 2.63
N ALA A 70 -15.25 -10.39 3.78
CA ALA A 70 -14.55 -10.14 5.04
C ALA A 70 -14.04 -11.45 5.66
N LEU A 71 -12.85 -11.39 6.26
CA LEU A 71 -12.35 -12.40 7.17
C LEU A 71 -12.91 -12.20 8.58
N THR A 72 -13.05 -13.30 9.31
CA THR A 72 -13.16 -13.25 10.77
C THR A 72 -11.82 -12.79 11.37
N ARG A 73 -11.83 -12.26 12.60
CA ARG A 73 -10.58 -11.97 13.31
C ARG A 73 -9.70 -13.22 13.46
N GLU A 74 -10.29 -14.38 13.68
CA GLU A 74 -9.55 -15.64 13.83
C GLU A 74 -8.81 -16.04 12.52
N ASP A 75 -9.50 -15.95 11.38
CA ASP A 75 -8.88 -16.18 10.06
C ASP A 75 -7.76 -15.17 9.77
N PHE A 76 -7.99 -13.91 10.14
CA PHE A 76 -7.00 -12.86 9.97
C PHE A 76 -5.75 -13.10 10.82
N GLU A 77 -5.91 -13.56 12.06
CA GLU A 77 -4.78 -13.88 12.93
C GLU A 77 -3.94 -15.03 12.36
N ARG A 78 -4.58 -16.09 11.85
CA ARG A 78 -3.89 -17.15 11.12
C ARG A 78 -3.11 -16.62 9.91
N LEU A 79 -3.71 -15.73 9.13
CA LEU A 79 -3.05 -15.09 7.99
C LEU A 79 -1.82 -14.28 8.43
N ARG A 80 -1.96 -13.46 9.46
CA ARG A 80 -0.88 -12.62 10.01
C ARG A 80 0.29 -13.46 10.49
N GLU A 81 0.02 -14.54 11.21
CA GLU A 81 1.05 -15.47 11.65
C GLU A 81 1.75 -16.18 10.48
N ALA A 82 0.99 -16.64 9.48
CA ALA A 82 1.56 -17.27 8.29
C ALA A 82 2.50 -16.31 7.54
N ILE A 83 2.08 -15.05 7.40
CA ILE A 83 2.87 -13.95 6.84
C ILE A 83 4.16 -13.72 7.65
N GLN A 84 4.05 -13.68 8.98
CA GLN A 84 5.20 -13.45 9.85
C GLN A 84 6.20 -14.60 9.76
N ARG A 85 5.75 -15.85 9.92
CA ARG A 85 6.59 -17.06 9.79
C ARG A 85 7.27 -17.14 8.44
N ARG A 86 6.58 -16.71 7.38
CA ARG A 86 7.07 -16.89 6.01
C ARG A 86 8.15 -15.89 5.63
N PHE A 87 7.97 -14.63 5.99
CA PHE A 87 8.84 -13.56 5.53
C PHE A 87 9.89 -13.17 6.56
N ASP A 88 9.65 -13.41 7.86
CA ASP A 88 10.63 -13.21 8.94
C ASP A 88 11.35 -11.86 8.85
N GLY A 89 10.58 -10.78 8.66
CA GLY A 89 11.10 -9.42 8.52
C GLY A 89 11.79 -9.06 7.19
N ARG A 90 12.01 -10.02 6.29
CA ARG A 90 12.63 -9.77 4.97
C ARG A 90 11.74 -8.96 4.05
N ALA A 91 10.43 -9.26 4.05
CA ALA A 91 9.46 -8.47 3.30
C ALA A 91 9.12 -7.18 4.06
N GLN A 92 9.43 -6.04 3.44
CA GLN A 92 9.07 -4.72 3.95
C GLN A 92 7.68 -4.28 3.46
N ALA A 93 7.18 -4.82 2.36
CA ALA A 93 5.82 -4.58 1.88
C ALA A 93 5.13 -5.88 1.47
N LEU A 94 3.80 -5.87 1.44
CA LEU A 94 2.98 -6.98 0.98
C LEU A 94 2.19 -6.63 -0.27
N ALA A 95 2.17 -7.57 -1.22
CA ALA A 95 1.23 -7.61 -2.33
C ALA A 95 0.27 -8.79 -2.11
N LEU A 96 -1.02 -8.50 -1.98
CA LEU A 96 -2.08 -9.49 -1.82
C LEU A 96 -2.73 -9.71 -3.17
N ALA A 97 -2.56 -10.90 -3.76
CA ALA A 97 -2.92 -11.13 -5.14
C ALA A 97 -4.38 -11.58 -5.33
N TRP A 98 -5.37 -10.95 -4.70
CA TRP A 98 -6.78 -11.35 -4.82
C TRP A 98 -7.72 -10.13 -4.79
N VAL A 99 -9.01 -10.36 -5.09
CA VAL A 99 -10.08 -9.35 -4.96
C VAL A 99 -10.77 -9.45 -3.61
N ALA A 100 -11.08 -10.67 -3.17
CA ALA A 100 -11.68 -10.97 -1.88
C ALA A 100 -10.87 -12.06 -1.16
N PRO A 101 -10.69 -11.97 0.17
CA PRO A 101 -11.27 -10.98 1.08
C PRO A 101 -10.55 -9.61 1.05
N TYR A 102 -11.32 -8.53 1.15
CA TYR A 102 -10.80 -7.15 1.23
C TYR A 102 -10.96 -6.52 2.62
N ALA A 103 -11.70 -7.17 3.52
CA ALA A 103 -11.93 -6.71 4.88
C ALA A 103 -11.57 -7.78 5.93
N VAL A 104 -11.39 -7.32 7.16
CA VAL A 104 -11.32 -8.11 8.38
C VAL A 104 -12.36 -7.50 9.32
N GLU A 105 -13.50 -8.17 9.50
CA GLU A 105 -14.68 -7.55 10.12
C GLU A 105 -14.97 -6.17 9.48
N CYS A 106 -14.87 -5.08 10.24
CA CYS A 106 -15.06 -3.71 9.75
C CYS A 106 -13.80 -3.06 9.15
N ASN A 107 -12.61 -3.61 9.41
CA ASN A 107 -11.33 -3.04 9.00
C ASN A 107 -11.04 -3.41 7.53
N SER A 108 -10.32 -2.56 6.79
CA SER A 108 -9.71 -3.01 5.53
C SER A 108 -8.61 -4.04 5.82
N ILE A 109 -8.47 -5.08 5.00
CA ILE A 109 -7.45 -6.11 5.21
C ILE A 109 -6.03 -5.54 5.10
N THR A 110 -5.81 -4.60 4.17
CA THR A 110 -4.51 -3.94 3.98
C THR A 110 -4.19 -3.01 5.15
N GLY A 111 -5.17 -2.28 5.67
CA GLY A 111 -5.03 -1.48 6.87
C GLY A 111 -4.72 -2.34 8.09
N ALA A 112 -5.46 -3.42 8.31
CA ALA A 112 -5.24 -4.34 9.41
C ALA A 112 -3.86 -5.01 9.36
N LEU A 113 -3.35 -5.38 8.17
CA LEU A 113 -2.00 -5.91 8.01
C LEU A 113 -0.90 -4.87 8.25
N ALA A 114 -1.14 -3.61 7.88
CA ALA A 114 -0.14 -2.56 7.96
C ALA A 114 -0.05 -1.92 9.36
N LEU A 115 -1.21 -1.63 9.96
CA LEU A 115 -1.36 -0.87 11.22
C LEU A 115 -1.79 -1.73 12.40
N GLY A 116 -2.21 -2.99 12.15
CA GLY A 116 -2.89 -3.83 13.11
C GLY A 116 -4.41 -3.67 13.02
N PHE A 117 -5.13 -4.72 13.40
CA PHE A 117 -6.58 -4.65 13.54
C PHE A 117 -6.94 -3.71 14.70
N ASP A 118 -7.89 -2.80 14.47
CA ASP A 118 -8.42 -1.95 15.53
C ASP A 118 -9.97 -1.97 15.55
N GLY A 119 -10.54 -2.49 16.63
CA GLY A 119 -11.99 -2.57 16.79
C GLY A 119 -12.64 -1.23 17.12
N GLU A 120 -11.87 -0.27 17.62
CA GLU A 120 -12.36 1.08 17.93
C GLU A 120 -12.77 1.83 16.65
N LEU A 121 -12.14 1.50 15.52
CA LEU A 121 -12.51 2.04 14.21
C LEU A 121 -13.89 1.58 13.73
N CYS A 122 -14.47 0.53 14.33
CA CYS A 122 -15.79 0.03 13.96
C CYS A 122 -16.94 0.87 14.55
N GLN A 123 -16.66 1.91 15.35
CA GLN A 123 -17.67 2.71 16.04
C GLN A 123 -18.49 3.64 15.11
N ASN A 124 -18.23 3.64 13.80
CA ASN A 124 -18.88 4.51 12.81
C ASN A 124 -18.88 6.00 13.20
N SER A 125 -17.75 6.47 13.72
CA SER A 125 -17.54 7.86 14.11
C SER A 125 -16.52 8.53 13.18
N CYS A 126 -16.48 9.87 13.22
CA CYS A 126 -15.42 10.65 12.56
C CYS A 126 -14.21 10.89 13.49
N ALA A 127 -14.07 10.10 14.57
CA ALA A 127 -12.97 10.25 15.50
C ALA A 127 -11.63 9.88 14.81
N PRO A 128 -10.52 10.54 15.19
CA PRO A 128 -9.22 10.23 14.60
C PRO A 128 -8.80 8.78 14.90
N SER A 129 -8.14 8.15 13.93
CA SER A 129 -7.47 6.87 14.18
C SER A 129 -6.26 7.03 15.09
N ARG A 130 -5.73 5.92 15.59
CA ARG A 130 -4.44 5.93 16.30
C ARG A 130 -3.33 6.53 15.40
N PRO A 131 -2.43 7.35 15.97
CA PRO A 131 -1.29 7.89 15.21
C PRO A 131 -0.44 6.77 14.59
N SER A 132 -0.10 6.91 13.31
CA SER A 132 0.80 5.97 12.62
C SER A 132 2.26 6.28 12.96
N ARG A 133 3.00 5.28 13.45
CA ARG A 133 4.46 5.39 13.68
C ARG A 133 5.28 5.60 12.41
N TYR A 134 4.68 5.35 11.25
CA TYR A 134 5.31 5.57 9.95
C TYR A 134 5.09 7.00 9.42
N PHE A 135 4.04 7.70 9.86
CA PHE A 135 3.79 9.06 9.39
C PHE A 135 4.98 9.96 9.70
N ASN A 136 5.48 10.66 8.67
CA ASN A 136 6.67 11.51 8.74
C ASN A 136 7.96 10.81 9.24
N SER A 137 8.00 9.47 9.17
CA SER A 137 9.22 8.71 9.49
C SER A 137 10.20 8.78 8.32
N PRO A 138 11.51 8.97 8.56
CA PRO A 138 12.54 8.88 7.52
C PRO A 138 12.91 7.43 7.15
N SER A 139 12.25 6.44 7.77
CA SER A 139 12.57 5.03 7.57
C SER A 139 12.35 4.58 6.12
N LEU A 140 13.33 3.87 5.58
CA LEU A 140 13.26 3.20 4.28
C LEU A 140 12.97 1.69 4.42
N ARG A 141 12.90 1.20 5.66
CA ARG A 141 12.62 -0.18 6.03
C ARG A 141 11.48 -0.20 7.05
N PRO A 142 10.26 0.16 6.64
CA PRO A 142 9.17 0.46 7.56
C PRO A 142 8.80 -0.69 8.49
N TRP A 143 8.90 -1.93 8.01
CA TRP A 143 8.58 -3.08 8.84
C TRP A 143 9.67 -3.34 9.89
N ALA A 144 10.94 -3.27 9.47
CA ALA A 144 12.05 -3.52 10.37
C ALA A 144 12.21 -2.42 11.43
N ASP A 145 12.00 -1.16 11.04
CA ASP A 145 12.33 -0.01 11.88
C ASP A 145 11.17 0.39 12.79
N VAL A 146 9.93 0.34 12.30
CA VAL A 146 8.74 0.84 13.04
C VAL A 146 7.59 -0.17 13.12
N GLY A 147 7.77 -1.40 12.64
CA GLY A 147 6.74 -2.44 12.69
C GLY A 147 5.53 -2.16 11.80
N TRP A 148 5.66 -1.25 10.83
CA TRP A 148 4.60 -0.92 9.86
C TRP A 148 4.87 -1.64 8.54
N ARG A 149 3.91 -2.38 7.99
CA ARG A 149 4.11 -3.10 6.72
C ARG A 149 3.15 -2.62 5.63
N PRO A 150 3.57 -1.74 4.71
CA PRO A 150 2.74 -1.30 3.59
C PRO A 150 2.16 -2.52 2.87
N SER A 151 0.85 -2.53 2.70
CA SER A 151 0.13 -3.67 2.14
C SER A 151 -0.81 -3.17 1.04
N MET A 152 -0.82 -3.85 -0.10
CA MET A 152 -1.66 -3.52 -1.25
C MET A 152 -2.42 -4.74 -1.76
N LEU A 153 -3.66 -4.52 -2.22
CA LEU A 153 -4.45 -5.51 -2.95
C LEU A 153 -4.24 -5.33 -4.45
N LEU A 154 -3.86 -6.41 -5.14
CA LEU A 154 -3.84 -6.48 -6.61
C LEU A 154 -5.24 -6.88 -7.12
N ALA A 155 -6.22 -6.07 -6.75
CA ALA A 155 -7.62 -6.29 -7.06
C ALA A 155 -7.99 -5.58 -8.36
N ALA A 156 -8.44 -6.34 -9.34
CA ALA A 156 -9.04 -5.85 -10.57
C ALA A 156 -10.25 -6.73 -10.93
N PRO A 157 -11.21 -6.24 -11.74
CA PRO A 157 -12.43 -6.99 -12.07
C PRO A 157 -12.20 -8.29 -12.85
N SER A 158 -11.02 -8.47 -13.46
CA SER A 158 -10.67 -9.65 -14.26
C SER A 158 -9.17 -9.89 -14.25
N ILE A 159 -8.76 -11.11 -14.62
CA ILE A 159 -7.34 -11.51 -14.68
C ILE A 159 -6.61 -10.64 -15.73
N GLU A 160 -7.24 -10.36 -16.87
CA GLU A 160 -6.68 -9.53 -17.94
C GLU A 160 -6.40 -8.12 -17.44
N GLN A 161 -7.35 -7.52 -16.73
CA GLN A 161 -7.19 -6.18 -16.17
C GLN A 161 -6.14 -6.14 -15.06
N ALA A 162 -6.04 -7.19 -14.24
CA ALA A 162 -5.00 -7.32 -13.22
C ALA A 162 -3.60 -7.38 -13.86
N ARG A 163 -3.44 -8.17 -14.93
CA ARG A 163 -2.20 -8.23 -15.72
C ARG A 163 -1.85 -6.87 -16.31
N ALA A 164 -2.81 -6.19 -16.94
CA ALA A 164 -2.59 -4.86 -17.48
C ALA A 164 -2.18 -3.84 -16.41
N LEU A 165 -2.77 -3.91 -15.21
CA LEU A 165 -2.38 -3.08 -14.06
C LEU A 165 -0.93 -3.33 -13.64
N ILE A 166 -0.55 -4.60 -13.48
CA ILE A 166 0.81 -5.01 -13.09
C ILE A 166 1.82 -4.56 -14.15
N ASP A 167 1.50 -4.75 -15.42
CA ASP A 167 2.36 -4.42 -16.55
C ASP A 167 2.62 -2.92 -16.67
N ARG A 168 1.58 -2.09 -16.48
CA ARG A 168 1.72 -0.63 -16.39
C ARG A 168 2.59 -0.23 -15.21
N GLY A 169 2.43 -0.89 -14.06
CA GLY A 169 3.28 -0.68 -12.89
C GLY A 169 4.75 -0.94 -13.20
N VAL A 170 5.08 -2.08 -13.81
CA VAL A 170 6.46 -2.42 -14.21
C VAL A 170 7.01 -1.42 -15.23
N ALA A 171 6.22 -1.04 -16.24
CA ALA A 171 6.64 -0.06 -17.24
C ALA A 171 6.92 1.33 -16.64
N SER A 172 6.34 1.64 -15.48
CA SER A 172 6.52 2.92 -14.78
C SER A 172 7.72 2.93 -13.84
N ASP A 173 8.37 1.79 -13.59
CA ASP A 173 9.54 1.73 -12.72
C ASP A 173 10.68 2.60 -13.25
N GLY A 174 11.24 3.46 -12.40
CA GLY A 174 12.42 4.27 -12.73
C GLY A 174 12.20 5.38 -13.76
N VAL A 175 10.97 5.58 -14.26
CA VAL A 175 10.71 6.58 -15.32
C VAL A 175 10.73 8.02 -14.80
N LEU A 176 10.44 8.22 -13.51
CA LEU A 176 10.44 9.55 -12.88
C LEU A 176 11.82 10.21 -12.81
N ALA A 177 12.92 9.48 -12.96
CA ALA A 177 14.26 10.06 -12.92
C ALA A 177 14.86 10.32 -14.32
N ARG A 178 14.09 10.10 -15.40
CA ARG A 178 14.60 10.25 -16.77
C ARG A 178 14.89 11.72 -17.11
N VAL A 179 16.05 11.95 -17.72
CA VAL A 179 16.47 13.25 -18.27
C VAL A 179 15.56 13.63 -19.45
N GLY A 180 15.18 14.91 -19.56
CA GLY A 180 14.35 15.41 -20.67
C GLY A 180 12.84 15.31 -20.47
N ARG A 181 12.37 14.86 -19.31
CA ARG A 181 10.94 14.90 -18.95
C ARG A 181 10.48 16.35 -18.70
N PRO A 182 9.21 16.70 -19.00
CA PRO A 182 8.67 18.01 -18.66
C PRO A 182 8.72 18.23 -17.13
N PRO A 183 8.86 19.49 -16.68
CA PRO A 183 8.81 19.82 -15.26
C PRO A 183 7.47 19.36 -14.66
N VAL A 184 7.53 18.85 -13.42
CA VAL A 184 6.35 18.43 -12.67
C VAL A 184 6.01 19.51 -11.66
N THR A 185 4.75 19.97 -11.65
CA THR A 185 4.27 20.96 -10.68
C THR A 185 3.53 20.24 -9.55
N ALA A 186 3.99 20.40 -8.32
CA ALA A 186 3.25 19.99 -7.12
C ALA A 186 2.64 21.22 -6.47
N MET A 187 1.34 21.18 -6.15
CA MET A 187 0.66 22.22 -5.38
C MET A 187 0.44 21.73 -3.96
N LEU A 188 1.09 22.38 -3.00
CA LEU A 188 0.88 22.14 -1.58
C LEU A 188 -0.11 23.18 -1.07
N LEU A 189 -1.21 22.72 -0.49
CA LEU A 189 -2.20 23.56 0.16
C LEU A 189 -1.92 23.53 1.67
N LEU A 190 -1.92 24.71 2.27
CA LEU A 190 -2.01 24.85 3.72
C LEU A 190 -3.50 24.87 4.06
N THR A 191 -3.91 24.04 5.00
CA THR A 191 -5.26 24.00 5.55
C THR A 191 -5.20 24.35 7.04
N ASP A 192 -6.28 24.94 7.54
CA ASP A 192 -6.37 25.53 8.89
C ASP A 192 -6.98 24.56 9.91
N ASP A 193 -7.18 23.29 9.51
CA ASP A 193 -7.93 22.26 10.22
C ASP A 193 -7.11 21.51 11.30
#